data_AF-A0A1N7G099-F1
#
_entry.id   AF-A0A1N7G099-F1
#
_cell.length_a   1.000
_cell.length_b   1.000
_cell.length_c   1.000
_cell.angle_alpha   90.00
_cell.angle_beta   90.00
_cell.angle_gamma   90.00
#
_symmetry.space_group_name_H-M   'P 1'
#
loop_
_entity.id
_entity.type
_entity.pdbx_description
1 polymer ?
#
loop_
_entity_poly.entity_id
_entity_poly.type
_entity_poly.pdbx_seq_one_letter_code
_entity_poly.pdbx_strand_id
1 'polypeptide(L)'
;MFTTSLTLNDLLFLLDGAWVTLQLTAWSILLGSLAGLLFGLLRALLPRASLPLAWVLDVFRSVPLLIQFVLFNALKSIVGLNLSAFAVGCIVLGVYAAAYFTEIVRGGVLAVPLSTRRASRSLGLSYLQDLRYIVLPIATRVAFPGWLNLVLGVMKDTALVMWIGIVELLRASQTIVTRIQEPLLVLCIAGLIYYVMSLVVARLGARLERRWQEND
;
A
#
# COMPACT_ATOMS: atom_id res chain seq x y z
N MET A 1 -38.90 -6.17 14.73
CA MET A 1 -38.29 -4.84 15.00
C MET A 1 -36.84 -5.09 15.35
N PHE A 2 -35.88 -4.55 14.60
CA PHE A 2 -34.46 -4.66 14.93
C PHE A 2 -34.17 -3.73 16.13
N THR A 3 -34.37 -4.21 17.36
CA THR A 3 -33.94 -3.49 18.56
C THR A 3 -32.45 -3.73 18.75
N THR A 4 -31.64 -2.99 17.99
CA THR A 4 -30.18 -3.11 18.03
C THR A 4 -29.66 -2.53 19.33
N SER A 5 -28.77 -3.26 20.01
CA SER A 5 -28.04 -2.77 21.19
C SER A 5 -26.84 -1.88 20.85
N LEU A 6 -26.78 -1.41 19.59
CA LEU A 6 -25.74 -0.53 19.08
C LEU A 6 -25.96 0.91 19.57
N THR A 7 -24.91 1.49 20.13
CA THR A 7 -24.91 2.83 20.73
C THR A 7 -24.09 3.81 19.90
N LEU A 8 -24.28 5.11 20.13
CA LEU A 8 -23.47 6.14 19.46
C LEU A 8 -21.96 5.98 19.77
N ASN A 9 -21.63 5.52 20.98
CA ASN A 9 -20.25 5.27 21.39
C ASN A 9 -19.59 4.16 20.56
N ASP A 10 -20.36 3.19 20.07
CA ASP A 10 -19.85 2.15 19.18
C ASP A 10 -19.48 2.71 17.81
N LEU A 11 -20.30 3.63 17.30
CA LEU A 11 -20.01 4.32 16.04
C LEU A 11 -18.74 5.17 16.17
N LEU A 12 -18.59 5.91 17.28
CA LEU A 12 -17.38 6.67 17.56
C LEU A 12 -16.15 5.75 17.66
N PHE A 13 -16.28 4.61 18.34
CA PHE A 13 -15.19 3.63 18.45
C PHE A 13 -14.78 3.03 17.09
N LEU A 14 -15.75 2.78 16.19
CA LEU A 14 -15.45 2.37 14.81
C LEU A 14 -14.73 3.48 14.03
N LEU A 15 -15.12 4.74 14.21
CA LEU A 15 -14.46 5.88 13.57
C LEU A 15 -13.03 6.09 14.08
N ASP A 16 -12.78 5.87 15.37
CA ASP A 16 -11.41 5.86 15.94
C ASP A 16 -10.57 4.75 15.31
N GLY A 17 -11.15 3.54 15.17
CA GLY A 17 -10.51 2.44 14.46
C GLY A 17 -10.21 2.78 13.00
N ALA A 18 -11.14 3.46 12.31
CA ALA A 18 -10.96 3.92 10.94
C ALA A 18 -9.85 4.97 10.82
N TRP A 19 -9.71 5.85 11.81
CA TRP A 19 -8.61 6.81 11.87
C TRP A 19 -7.26 6.10 11.99
N VAL A 20 -7.16 5.08 12.84
CA VAL A 20 -5.94 4.24 12.95
C VAL A 20 -5.65 3.52 11.63
N THR A 21 -6.66 2.99 10.94
CA THR A 21 -6.54 2.39 9.60
C THR A 21 -5.92 3.39 8.60
N LEU A 22 -6.40 4.64 8.57
CA LEU A 22 -5.86 5.67 7.69
C LEU A 22 -4.40 6.02 8.03
N GLN A 23 -4.07 6.12 9.31
CA GLN A 23 -2.69 6.39 9.76
C GLN A 23 -1.74 5.27 9.36
N LEU A 24 -2.11 4.00 9.59
CA LEU A 24 -1.32 2.83 9.17
C LEU A 24 -1.10 2.87 7.65
N THR A 25 -2.18 3.06 6.89
CA THR A 25 -2.11 3.12 5.42
C THR A 25 -1.17 4.22 4.96
N ALA A 26 -1.30 5.43 5.51
CA ALA A 26 -0.49 6.59 5.12
C ALA A 26 1.00 6.35 5.36
N TRP A 27 1.38 5.89 6.56
CA TRP A 27 2.79 5.65 6.90
C TRP A 27 3.38 4.47 6.13
N SER A 28 2.64 3.37 5.98
CA SER A 28 3.09 2.20 5.22
C SER A 28 3.26 2.51 3.74
N ILE A 29 2.31 3.24 3.14
CA ILE A 29 2.43 3.65 1.74
C ILE A 29 3.56 4.65 1.56
N LEU A 30 3.78 5.58 2.48
CA LEU A 30 4.91 6.51 2.40
C LEU A 30 6.25 5.75 2.38
N LEU A 31 6.47 4.87 3.36
CA LEU A 31 7.69 4.06 3.45
C LEU A 31 7.84 3.12 2.24
N GLY A 32 6.76 2.43 1.89
CA GLY A 32 6.73 1.48 0.78
C GLY A 32 6.93 2.14 -0.58
N SER A 33 6.37 3.33 -0.79
CA SER A 33 6.53 4.07 -2.04
C SER A 33 7.95 4.58 -2.22
N LEU A 34 8.57 5.08 -1.15
CA LEU A 34 9.98 5.53 -1.19
C LEU A 34 10.92 4.36 -1.51
N ALA A 35 10.81 3.25 -0.78
CA ALA A 35 11.64 2.07 -1.00
C ALA A 35 11.36 1.43 -2.38
N GLY A 36 10.09 1.26 -2.72
CA GLY A 36 9.67 0.66 -4.00
C GLY A 36 10.06 1.49 -5.22
N LEU A 37 10.08 2.82 -5.12
CA LEU A 37 10.59 3.69 -6.19
C LEU A 37 12.09 3.43 -6.43
N LEU A 38 12.89 3.42 -5.36
CA LEU A 38 14.33 3.18 -5.45
C LEU A 38 14.64 1.79 -6.02
N PHE A 39 13.99 0.76 -5.48
CA PHE A 39 14.18 -0.63 -5.93
C PHE A 39 13.64 -0.86 -7.34
N GLY A 40 12.50 -0.28 -7.70
CA GLY A 40 11.92 -0.36 -9.04
C GLY A 40 12.82 0.26 -10.11
N LEU A 41 13.36 1.44 -9.84
CA LEU A 41 14.34 2.08 -10.74
C LEU A 41 15.62 1.26 -10.85
N LEU A 42 16.16 0.78 -9.73
CA LEU A 42 17.34 -0.08 -9.73
C LEU A 42 17.12 -1.34 -10.57
N ARG A 43 15.97 -2.02 -10.40
CA ARG A 43 15.62 -3.22 -11.16
C ARG A 43 15.38 -2.96 -12.64
N ALA A 44 14.88 -1.78 -13.00
CA ALA A 44 14.67 -1.41 -14.40
C ALA A 44 15.99 -1.08 -15.11
N LEU A 45 16.91 -0.41 -14.41
CA LEU A 45 18.17 0.07 -14.99
C LEU A 45 19.29 -0.98 -14.97
N LEU A 46 19.33 -1.82 -13.93
CA LEU A 46 20.40 -2.79 -13.69
C LEU A 46 19.85 -4.20 -13.44
N PRO A 47 19.09 -4.80 -14.39
CA PRO A 47 18.32 -6.01 -14.16
C PRO A 47 19.15 -7.20 -13.68
N ARG A 48 20.40 -7.34 -14.17
CA ARG A 48 21.32 -8.41 -13.77
C ARG A 48 21.92 -8.20 -12.37
N ALA A 49 22.30 -6.96 -12.03
CA ALA A 49 22.88 -6.66 -10.73
C ALA A 49 21.82 -6.66 -9.61
N SER A 50 20.56 -6.40 -9.96
CA SER A 50 19.43 -6.41 -9.03
C SER A 50 18.82 -7.80 -8.80
N LEU A 51 19.41 -8.88 -9.34
CA LEU A 51 18.86 -10.23 -9.22
C LEU A 51 18.71 -10.69 -7.74
N PRO A 52 19.68 -10.44 -6.82
CA PRO A 52 19.50 -10.81 -5.41
C PRO A 52 18.32 -10.06 -4.77
N LEU A 53 18.17 -8.77 -5.10
CA LEU A 53 17.03 -7.97 -4.62
C LEU A 53 15.72 -8.54 -5.15
N ALA A 54 15.68 -9.03 -6.39
CA ALA A 54 14.50 -9.65 -6.97
C ALA A 54 13.99 -10.82 -6.11
N TRP A 55 14.89 -11.74 -5.75
CA TRP A 55 14.57 -12.88 -4.91
C TRP A 55 14.00 -12.45 -3.56
N VAL A 56 14.61 -11.46 -2.91
CA VAL A 56 14.14 -10.95 -1.62
C VAL A 56 12.73 -10.36 -1.74
N LEU A 57 12.48 -9.53 -2.74
CA LEU A 57 11.16 -8.92 -2.94
C LEU A 57 10.10 -9.96 -3.32
N ASP A 58 10.46 -10.98 -4.10
CA ASP A 58 9.55 -12.05 -4.49
C ASP A 58 9.14 -12.90 -3.28
N VAL A 59 10.00 -13.07 -2.27
CA VAL A 59 9.62 -13.69 -1.00
C VAL A 59 8.50 -12.88 -0.32
N PHE A 60 8.66 -11.56 -0.17
CA PHE A 60 7.63 -10.72 0.47
C PHE A 60 6.32 -10.64 -0.32
N ARG A 61 6.33 -10.90 -1.63
CA ARG A 61 5.12 -10.97 -2.45
C ARG A 61 4.46 -12.35 -2.40
N SER A 62 5.23 -13.40 -2.17
CA SER A 62 4.76 -14.79 -2.21
C SER A 62 4.34 -15.30 -0.83
N VAL A 63 4.93 -14.77 0.24
CA VAL A 63 4.58 -15.15 1.61
C VAL A 63 3.33 -14.39 2.06
N PRO A 64 2.29 -15.07 2.58
CA PRO A 64 1.10 -14.40 3.12
C PRO A 64 1.45 -13.29 4.12
N LEU A 65 0.85 -12.12 3.94
CA LEU A 65 1.14 -10.93 4.76
C LEU A 65 0.91 -11.17 6.26
N LEU A 66 -0.09 -11.99 6.62
CA LEU A 66 -0.31 -12.41 8.01
C LEU A 66 0.89 -13.15 8.61
N ILE A 67 1.53 -14.04 7.85
CA ILE A 67 2.73 -14.76 8.28
C ILE A 67 3.87 -13.76 8.51
N GLN A 68 4.00 -12.75 7.65
CA GLN A 68 5.02 -11.71 7.80
C GLN A 68 4.84 -10.92 9.12
N PHE A 69 3.60 -10.56 9.49
CA PHE A 69 3.31 -9.90 10.76
C PHE A 69 3.70 -10.76 11.96
N VAL A 70 3.28 -12.03 11.96
CA VAL A 70 3.53 -12.95 13.09
C VAL A 70 5.03 -13.18 13.25
N LEU A 71 5.75 -13.47 12.16
CA LEU A 71 7.20 -13.70 12.18
C LEU A 71 7.97 -12.46 12.64
N PHE A 72 7.62 -11.28 12.12
CA PHE A 72 8.31 -10.04 12.49
C PHE A 72 8.05 -9.68 13.97
N ASN A 73 6.82 -9.86 14.45
CA ASN A 73 6.50 -9.62 15.86
C ASN A 73 7.21 -10.60 16.79
N ALA A 74 7.33 -11.87 16.40
CA ALA A 74 8.12 -12.86 17.13
C ALA A 74 9.62 -12.51 17.15
N LEU A 75 10.19 -12.15 15.99
CA LEU A 75 11.59 -11.71 15.87
C LEU A 75 11.88 -10.50 16.76
N LYS A 76 11.01 -9.49 16.74
CA LYS A 76 11.11 -8.32 17.62
C LYS A 76 11.21 -8.75 19.09
N SER A 77 10.38 -9.69 19.53
CA SER A 77 10.39 -10.20 20.91
C SER A 77 11.68 -10.95 21.25
N ILE A 78 12.22 -11.74 20.31
CA ILE A 78 13.46 -12.51 20.51
C ILE A 78 14.68 -11.59 20.59
N VAL A 79 14.74 -10.57 19.73
CA VAL A 79 15.85 -9.61 19.66
C VAL A 79 15.77 -8.54 20.77
N GLY A 80 14.64 -8.44 21.48
CA GLY A 80 14.44 -7.44 22.53
C GLY A 80 14.24 -6.02 21.98
N LEU A 81 13.72 -5.88 20.75
CA LEU A 81 13.48 -4.58 20.14
C LEU A 81 12.22 -3.93 20.73
N ASN A 82 12.38 -2.76 21.36
CA ASN A 82 11.29 -1.97 21.91
C ASN A 82 10.55 -1.14 20.85
N LEU A 83 9.99 -1.80 19.84
CA LEU A 83 9.13 -1.17 18.83
C LEU A 83 7.65 -1.21 19.23
N SER A 84 6.91 -0.14 19.02
CA SER A 84 5.45 -0.17 19.22
C SER A 84 4.78 -1.12 18.21
N ALA A 85 3.61 -1.68 18.56
CA ALA A 85 2.84 -2.50 17.62
C ALA A 85 2.51 -1.71 16.34
N PHE A 86 2.19 -0.42 16.49
CA PHE A 86 1.99 0.50 15.37
C PHE A 86 3.20 0.59 14.43
N ALA A 87 4.41 0.75 14.98
CA ALA A 87 5.63 0.80 14.18
C ALA A 87 5.87 -0.53 13.45
N VAL A 88 5.64 -1.67 14.11
CA VAL A 88 5.69 -3.00 13.47
C VAL A 88 4.70 -3.08 12.32
N GLY A 89 3.46 -2.62 12.55
CA GLY A 89 2.41 -2.51 11.54
C GLY A 89 2.89 -1.75 10.31
N CYS A 90 3.40 -0.53 10.54
CA CYS A 90 3.90 0.35 9.49
C CYS A 90 5.05 -0.27 8.69
N ILE A 91 6.01 -0.91 9.37
CA ILE A 91 7.19 -1.51 8.74
C ILE A 91 6.80 -2.72 7.89
N VAL A 92 6.03 -3.66 8.42
CA VAL A 92 5.68 -4.89 7.69
C VAL A 92 4.82 -4.56 6.47
N LEU A 93 3.79 -3.72 6.64
CA LEU A 93 2.99 -3.23 5.50
C LEU A 93 3.83 -2.40 4.52
N GLY A 94 4.78 -1.61 5.02
CA GLY A 94 5.67 -0.80 4.19
C GLY A 94 6.61 -1.65 3.34
N VAL A 95 7.18 -2.72 3.89
CA VAL A 95 8.00 -3.69 3.15
C VAL A 95 7.17 -4.44 2.12
N TYR A 96 5.97 -4.88 2.50
CA TYR A 96 5.01 -5.48 1.57
C TYR A 96 4.70 -4.52 0.41
N ALA A 97 4.30 -3.28 0.71
CA ALA A 97 4.02 -2.26 -0.28
C ALA A 97 5.25 -1.94 -1.16
N ALA A 98 6.46 -1.89 -0.59
CA ALA A 98 7.69 -1.69 -1.34
C ALA A 98 7.92 -2.80 -2.37
N ALA A 99 7.68 -4.06 -2.00
CA ALA A 99 7.88 -5.19 -2.89
C ALA A 99 6.91 -5.16 -4.09
N TYR A 100 5.63 -4.84 -3.87
CA TYR A 100 4.68 -4.67 -4.97
C TYR A 100 4.98 -3.41 -5.80
N PHE A 101 5.28 -2.29 -5.15
CA PHE A 101 5.52 -1.04 -5.85
C PHE A 101 6.80 -1.06 -6.69
N THR A 102 7.81 -1.83 -6.27
CA THR A 102 9.01 -2.10 -7.06
C THR A 102 8.66 -2.63 -8.46
N GLU A 103 7.74 -3.59 -8.55
CA GLU A 103 7.34 -4.16 -9.83
C GLU A 103 6.43 -3.23 -10.63
N ILE A 104 5.60 -2.43 -9.96
CA ILE A 104 4.79 -1.39 -10.60
C ILE A 104 5.70 -0.35 -11.27
N VAL A 105 6.72 0.15 -10.57
CA VAL A 105 7.69 1.11 -11.12
C VAL A 105 8.53 0.48 -12.22
N ARG A 106 9.03 -0.75 -12.02
CA ARG A 106 9.79 -1.47 -13.05
C ARG A 106 8.95 -1.67 -14.32
N GLY A 107 7.69 -2.07 -14.16
CA GLY A 107 6.73 -2.20 -15.25
C GLY A 107 6.49 -0.88 -15.97
N GLY A 108 6.30 0.22 -15.22
CA GLY A 108 6.14 1.55 -15.80
C GLY A 108 7.36 2.02 -16.61
N VAL A 109 8.57 1.78 -16.13
CA VAL A 109 9.81 2.13 -16.87
C VAL A 109 9.96 1.30 -18.14
N LEU A 110 9.66 0.00 -18.08
CA LEU A 110 9.76 -0.91 -19.23
C LEU A 110 8.64 -0.74 -20.25
N ALA A 111 7.52 -0.12 -19.86
CA ALA A 111 6.42 0.21 -20.77
C ALA A 111 6.79 1.31 -21.78
N VAL A 112 7.83 2.10 -21.51
CA VAL A 112 8.29 3.17 -22.42
C VAL A 112 8.91 2.54 -23.68
N PRO A 113 8.38 2.80 -24.89
CA PRO A 113 8.85 2.17 -26.11
C PRO A 113 10.34 2.42 -26.37
N LEU A 114 11.04 1.37 -26.80
CA LEU A 114 12.44 1.49 -27.21
C LEU A 114 12.61 2.45 -28.40
N SER A 115 11.61 2.59 -29.27
CA SER A 115 11.62 3.57 -30.37
C SER A 115 11.70 5.00 -29.85
N THR A 116 10.89 5.36 -28.85
CA THR A 116 10.91 6.69 -28.21
C THR A 116 12.27 6.98 -27.58
N ARG A 117 12.83 6.00 -26.89
CA ARG A 117 14.17 6.11 -26.28
C ARG A 117 15.29 6.18 -27.33
N ARG A 118 15.17 5.49 -28.45
CA ARG A 118 16.15 5.61 -29.56
C ARG A 118 16.04 6.97 -30.26
N ALA A 119 14.82 7.48 -30.44
CA ALA A 119 14.59 8.81 -31.02
C ALA A 119 15.19 9.92 -30.14
N SER A 120 14.98 9.85 -28.82
CA SER A 120 15.59 10.81 -27.88
C SER A 120 17.12 10.83 -27.97
N ARG A 121 17.73 9.64 -28.10
CA ARG A 121 19.18 9.46 -28.30
C ARG A 121 19.66 10.02 -29.64
N SER A 122 18.88 9.87 -30.72
CA SER A 122 19.17 10.48 -32.03
C SER A 122 19.10 12.00 -32.01
N LEU A 123 18.31 12.59 -31.12
CA LEU A 123 18.24 14.03 -30.87
C LEU A 123 19.38 14.56 -29.96
N GLY A 124 20.35 13.71 -29.61
CA GLY A 124 21.54 14.10 -28.85
C GLY A 124 21.38 14.04 -27.32
N LEU A 125 20.25 13.54 -26.79
CA LEU A 125 20.06 13.42 -25.35
C LEU A 125 20.99 12.35 -24.75
N SER A 126 21.67 12.69 -23.65
CA SER A 126 22.45 11.76 -22.83
C SER A 126 21.56 10.69 -22.17
N TYR A 127 22.12 9.60 -21.64
CA TYR A 127 21.30 8.51 -21.08
C TYR A 127 20.50 8.97 -19.86
N LEU A 128 21.13 9.83 -19.05
CA LEU A 128 20.49 10.46 -17.90
C LEU A 128 19.42 11.48 -18.33
N GLN A 129 19.62 12.15 -19.46
CA GLN A 129 18.63 13.07 -20.02
C GLN A 129 17.42 12.31 -20.61
N ASP A 130 17.65 11.21 -21.35
CA ASP A 130 16.58 10.30 -21.79
C ASP A 130 15.78 9.78 -20.59
N LEU A 131 16.49 9.30 -19.56
CA LEU A 131 15.84 8.80 -18.35
C LEU A 131 15.01 9.88 -17.64
N ARG A 132 15.59 11.06 -17.41
CA ARG A 132 14.94 12.13 -16.64
C ARG A 132 13.79 12.82 -17.38
N TYR A 133 13.95 13.08 -18.67
CA TYR A 133 13.02 13.92 -19.43
C TYR A 133 12.00 13.12 -20.24
N ILE A 134 12.29 11.86 -20.58
CA ILE A 134 11.41 11.02 -21.40
C ILE A 134 10.86 9.86 -20.58
N VAL A 135 11.74 9.03 -20.03
CA VAL A 135 11.33 7.76 -19.42
C VAL A 135 10.60 7.98 -18.09
N LEU A 136 11.14 8.75 -17.15
CA LEU A 136 10.52 8.94 -15.83
C LEU A 136 9.12 9.60 -15.91
N PRO A 137 8.89 10.67 -16.70
CA PRO A 137 7.55 11.26 -16.81
C PRO A 137 6.52 10.28 -17.40
N ILE A 138 6.87 9.50 -18.42
CA ILE A 138 5.96 8.52 -19.01
C ILE A 138 5.74 7.35 -18.03
N ALA A 139 6.81 6.83 -17.44
CA ALA A 139 6.76 5.72 -16.49
C ALA A 139 5.92 6.04 -15.25
N THR A 140 6.01 7.26 -14.72
CA THR A 140 5.21 7.69 -13.56
C THR A 140 3.72 7.70 -13.87
N ARG A 141 3.32 8.16 -15.06
CA ARG A 141 1.92 8.12 -15.51
C ARG A 141 1.41 6.68 -15.65
N VAL A 142 2.22 5.80 -16.23
CA VAL A 142 1.87 4.37 -16.39
C VAL A 142 1.80 3.66 -15.03
N ALA A 143 2.70 3.96 -14.11
CA ALA A 143 2.77 3.33 -12.79
C ALA A 143 1.66 3.79 -11.83
N PHE A 144 1.10 4.99 -12.02
CA PHE A 144 0.21 5.63 -11.06
C PHE A 144 -1.12 4.88 -10.82
N PRO A 145 -1.84 4.38 -11.83
CA PRO A 145 -3.03 3.55 -11.59
C PRO A 145 -2.71 2.30 -10.78
N GLY A 146 -1.57 1.66 -11.06
CA GLY A 146 -1.08 0.50 -10.30
C GLY A 146 -0.77 0.86 -8.84
N TRP A 147 -0.13 2.01 -8.62
CA TRP A 147 0.15 2.52 -7.28
C TRP A 147 -1.13 2.83 -6.49
N LEU A 148 -2.12 3.48 -7.12
CA LEU A 148 -3.40 3.79 -6.47
C LEU A 148 -4.13 2.50 -6.06
N ASN A 149 -4.11 1.47 -6.91
CA ASN A 149 -4.66 0.17 -6.57
C ASN A 149 -3.92 -0.48 -5.40
N LEU A 150 -2.59 -0.34 -5.32
CA LEU A 150 -1.81 -0.80 -4.18
C LEU A 150 -2.18 -0.06 -2.89
N VAL A 151 -2.39 1.26 -2.93
CA VAL A 151 -2.85 2.04 -1.76
C VAL A 151 -4.19 1.50 -1.24
N LEU A 152 -5.15 1.27 -2.13
CA LEU A 152 -6.46 0.73 -1.77
C LEU A 152 -6.37 -0.72 -1.25
N GLY A 153 -5.42 -1.51 -1.76
CA GLY A 153 -5.11 -2.85 -1.27
C GLY A 153 -4.56 -2.81 0.16
N VAL A 154 -3.49 -2.03 0.38
CA VAL A 154 -2.85 -1.87 1.69
C VAL A 154 -3.83 -1.37 2.75
N MET A 155 -4.74 -0.46 2.38
CA MET A 155 -5.78 0.02 3.30
C MET A 155 -6.73 -1.08 3.79
N LYS A 156 -6.99 -2.10 2.96
CA LYS A 156 -7.77 -3.28 3.36
C LYS A 156 -6.91 -4.26 4.14
N ASP A 157 -5.66 -4.42 3.73
CA ASP A 157 -4.69 -5.31 4.38
C ASP A 157 -4.31 -4.84 5.80
N THR A 158 -4.54 -3.59 6.17
CA THR A 158 -4.40 -3.15 7.57
C THR A 158 -5.25 -3.98 8.51
N ALA A 159 -6.37 -4.55 8.07
CA ALA A 159 -7.19 -5.44 8.88
C ALA A 159 -6.39 -6.61 9.49
N LEU A 160 -5.31 -7.05 8.83
CA LEU A 160 -4.44 -8.11 9.32
C LEU A 160 -3.60 -7.70 10.54
N VAL A 161 -3.41 -6.40 10.79
CA VAL A 161 -2.65 -5.91 11.96
C VAL A 161 -3.35 -6.20 13.29
N MET A 162 -4.62 -6.60 13.27
CA MET A 162 -5.33 -7.05 14.47
C MET A 162 -4.61 -8.20 15.19
N TRP A 163 -3.87 -9.02 14.44
CA TRP A 163 -3.12 -10.17 14.98
C TRP A 163 -1.89 -9.78 15.80
N ILE A 164 -1.38 -8.57 15.63
CA ILE A 164 -0.31 -7.99 16.45
C ILE A 164 -0.86 -7.02 17.52
N GLY A 165 -2.18 -7.06 17.75
CA GLY A 165 -2.84 -6.35 18.86
C GLY A 165 -3.19 -4.89 18.57
N ILE A 166 -3.15 -4.43 17.32
CA ILE A 166 -3.58 -3.07 16.97
C ILE A 166 -5.10 -3.01 16.87
N VAL A 167 -5.70 -2.01 17.50
CA VAL A 167 -7.13 -1.71 17.38
C VAL A 167 -7.35 -0.76 16.21
N GLU A 168 -7.51 -1.33 15.02
CA GLU A 168 -7.98 -0.63 13.81
C GLU A 168 -9.46 -0.97 13.54
N LEU A 169 -10.02 -0.52 12.41
CA LEU A 169 -11.45 -0.65 12.10
C LEU A 169 -12.00 -2.08 12.22
N LEU A 170 -11.35 -3.09 11.63
CA LEU A 170 -11.82 -4.47 11.73
C LEU A 170 -11.71 -4.98 13.18
N ARG A 171 -10.62 -4.68 13.89
CA ARG A 171 -10.49 -5.06 15.30
C ARG A 171 -11.55 -4.40 16.18
N ALA A 172 -11.82 -3.12 15.98
CA ALA A 172 -12.87 -2.38 16.68
C ALA A 172 -14.25 -3.02 16.43
N SER A 173 -14.52 -3.40 15.17
CA SER A 173 -15.74 -4.11 14.82
C SER A 173 -15.87 -5.45 15.55
N GLN A 174 -14.79 -6.25 15.63
CA GLN A 174 -14.80 -7.51 16.37
C GLN A 174 -15.10 -7.32 17.85
N THR A 175 -14.52 -6.29 18.49
CA THR A 175 -14.80 -5.98 19.90
C THR A 175 -16.27 -5.68 20.13
N ILE A 176 -16.91 -4.91 19.24
CA ILE A 176 -18.35 -4.63 19.33
C ILE A 176 -19.16 -5.92 19.08
N VAL A 177 -18.83 -6.69 18.04
CA VAL A 177 -19.49 -7.97 17.72
C VAL A 177 -19.46 -8.93 18.91
N THR A 178 -18.33 -9.05 19.61
CA THR A 178 -18.24 -9.91 20.80
C THR A 178 -19.13 -9.46 21.95
N ARG A 179 -19.46 -8.16 22.02
CA ARG A 179 -20.32 -7.60 23.07
C ARG A 179 -21.81 -7.72 22.71
N ILE A 180 -22.19 -7.33 21.51
CA ILE A 180 -23.60 -7.26 21.10
C ILE A 180 -24.10 -8.52 20.39
N GLN A 181 -23.20 -9.43 20.00
CA GLN A 181 -23.49 -10.69 19.31
C GLN A 181 -24.28 -10.53 17.99
N GLU A 182 -24.19 -9.36 17.36
CA GLU A 182 -24.81 -9.03 16.06
C GLU A 182 -23.75 -8.83 14.96
N PRO A 183 -23.08 -9.90 14.48
CA PRO A 183 -21.97 -9.78 13.52
C PRO A 183 -22.36 -9.16 12.19
N LEU A 184 -23.52 -9.52 11.65
CA LEU A 184 -23.98 -9.03 10.34
C LEU A 184 -24.09 -7.52 10.34
N LEU A 185 -24.75 -6.94 11.35
CA LEU A 185 -25.01 -5.52 11.43
C LEU A 185 -23.72 -4.71 11.59
N VAL A 186 -22.85 -5.11 12.52
CA VAL A 186 -21.59 -4.39 12.79
C VAL A 186 -20.64 -4.48 11.60
N LEU A 187 -20.52 -5.65 10.97
CA LEU A 187 -19.65 -5.82 9.80
C LEU A 187 -20.19 -5.08 8.57
N CYS A 188 -21.52 -4.96 8.40
CA CYS A 188 -22.10 -4.10 7.37
C CYS A 188 -21.72 -2.62 7.59
N ILE A 189 -21.78 -2.13 8.84
CA ILE A 189 -21.38 -0.76 9.17
C ILE A 189 -19.88 -0.56 8.94
N ALA A 190 -19.03 -1.45 9.44
CA ALA A 190 -17.58 -1.39 9.23
C ALA A 190 -17.23 -1.48 7.74
N GLY A 191 -17.91 -2.34 6.98
CA GLY A 191 -17.77 -2.45 5.52
C GLY A 191 -18.16 -1.17 4.79
N LEU A 192 -19.23 -0.49 5.22
CA LEU A 192 -19.62 0.82 4.70
C LEU A 192 -18.54 1.88 4.99
N ILE A 193 -17.95 1.88 6.18
CA ILE A 193 -16.84 2.78 6.53
C ILE A 193 -15.64 2.51 5.62
N TYR A 194 -15.21 1.25 5.47
CA TYR A 194 -14.13 0.89 4.52
C TYR A 194 -14.45 1.34 3.09
N TYR A 195 -15.69 1.17 2.65
CA TYR A 195 -16.12 1.59 1.32
C TYR A 195 -16.03 3.11 1.15
N VAL A 196 -16.53 3.89 2.11
CA VAL A 196 -16.47 5.36 2.07
C VAL A 196 -15.03 5.85 2.05
N MET A 197 -14.15 5.31 2.93
CA MET A 197 -12.73 5.64 2.92
C MET A 197 -12.09 5.30 1.56
N SER A 198 -12.35 4.11 1.04
CA SER A 198 -11.81 3.63 -0.24
C SER A 198 -12.28 4.53 -1.39
N LEU A 199 -13.55 4.93 -1.37
CA LEU A 199 -14.15 5.79 -2.38
C LEU A 199 -13.53 7.18 -2.35
N VAL A 200 -13.26 7.76 -1.18
CA VAL A 200 -12.58 9.05 -1.07
C VAL A 200 -11.18 8.96 -1.68
N VAL A 201 -10.39 7.96 -1.30
CA VAL A 201 -9.03 7.76 -1.84
C VAL A 201 -9.07 7.52 -3.36
N ALA A 202 -9.96 6.66 -3.84
CA ALA A 202 -10.11 6.37 -5.26
C ALA A 202 -10.54 7.59 -6.08
N ARG A 203 -11.48 8.41 -5.57
CA ARG A 203 -11.93 9.64 -6.25
C ARG A 203 -10.84 10.70 -6.30
N LEU A 204 -10.06 10.85 -5.24
CA LEU A 204 -8.90 11.75 -5.23
C LEU A 204 -7.85 11.30 -6.25
N GLY A 205 -7.56 9.99 -6.29
CA GLY A 205 -6.65 9.40 -7.29
C GLY A 205 -7.14 9.58 -8.73
N ALA A 206 -8.41 9.30 -9.01
CA ALA A 206 -8.99 9.44 -10.35
C ALA A 206 -9.00 10.90 -10.84
N ARG A 207 -9.16 11.88 -9.94
CA ARG A 207 -9.03 13.30 -10.29
C ARG A 207 -7.61 13.67 -10.70
N LEU A 208 -6.60 13.09 -10.05
CA LEU A 208 -5.19 13.27 -10.41
C LEU A 208 -4.87 12.59 -11.75
N GLU A 209 -5.40 11.38 -11.97
CA GLU A 209 -5.23 10.63 -13.22
C GLU A 209 -5.80 11.37 -14.43
N ARG A 210 -7.02 11.91 -14.33
CA ARG A 210 -7.66 12.68 -15.42
C ARG A 210 -6.84 13.90 -15.83
N ARG A 211 -6.28 14.63 -14.85
CA ARG A 211 -5.41 15.77 -15.13
C ARG A 211 -4.14 15.38 -15.88
N TRP A 212 -3.67 14.14 -15.75
CA TRP A 212 -2.49 13.68 -16.49
C TRP A 212 -2.83 13.23 -17.92
N GLN A 213 -4.02 12.68 -18.14
CA GLN A 213 -4.50 12.31 -19.47
C GLN A 213 -4.93 13.51 -20.32
N GLU A 214 -5.42 14.60 -19.70
CA GLU A 214 -5.78 15.84 -20.41
C GLU A 214 -4.57 16.60 -20.99
N ASN A 215 -3.34 16.23 -20.61
CA ASN A 215 -2.09 16.86 -21.06
C ASN A 215 -1.32 16.01 -22.10
N ASP A 216 -1.97 14.99 -22.68
CA ASP A 216 -1.48 14.19 -23.82
C ASP A 216 -2.17 14.62 -25.13
#